data_AF-A0A5Q0SLS3-F1
#
_entry.id   AF-A0A5Q0SLS3-F1
#
_cell.length_a   1.000
_cell.length_b   1.000
_cell.length_c   1.000
_cell.angle_alpha   90.00
_cell.angle_beta   90.00
_cell.angle_gamma   90.00
#
_symmetry.space_group_name_H-M   'P 1'
#
loop_
_entity.id
_entity.type
_entity.pdbx_description
1 polymer ?
#
loop_
_entity_poly.entity_id
_entity_poly.type
_entity_poly.pdbx_seq_one_letter_code
_entity_poly.pdbx_strand_id
1 'polypeptide(L)'
;MKIRDQLMYPTAKILLVLLDGPKTDKEIREILGMSLTTYHENITWLIANGYIEKKEERYTLTEKARQQLIKTFLPFSRYIEKLKETAITLT
;
A
#
# COMPACT_ATOMS: atom_id res chain seq x y z
N MET A 1 -14.19 -11.07 11.66
CA MET A 1 -13.22 -10.60 10.64
C MET A 1 -12.02 -11.52 10.63
N LYS A 2 -11.59 -12.04 9.46
CA LYS A 2 -10.39 -12.88 9.37
C LYS A 2 -9.15 -11.98 9.23
N ILE A 3 -7.99 -12.41 9.73
CA ILE A 3 -6.70 -11.69 9.60
C ILE A 3 -6.39 -11.29 8.14
N ARG A 4 -6.79 -12.14 7.19
CA ARG A 4 -6.72 -11.88 5.76
C ARG A 4 -7.40 -10.55 5.37
N ASP A 5 -8.56 -10.25 5.95
CA ASP A 5 -9.36 -9.09 5.58
C ASP A 5 -8.73 -7.78 6.08
N GLN A 6 -7.89 -7.81 7.13
CA GLN A 6 -7.10 -6.66 7.59
C GLN A 6 -5.80 -6.46 6.77
N LEU A 7 -5.16 -7.54 6.32
CA LEU A 7 -3.94 -7.48 5.50
C LEU A 7 -4.22 -7.23 4.00
N MET A 8 -5.46 -7.44 3.54
CA MET A 8 -5.86 -7.32 2.13
C MET A 8 -6.54 -6.00 1.75
N TYR A 9 -6.54 -4.96 2.60
CA TYR A 9 -7.13 -3.68 2.22
C TYR A 9 -6.45 -3.13 0.95
N PRO A 10 -7.17 -3.02 -0.19
CA PRO A 10 -6.55 -2.61 -1.44
C PRO A 10 -5.93 -1.21 -1.35
N THR A 11 -6.53 -0.32 -0.54
CA THR A 11 -5.95 0.98 -0.17
C THR A 11 -4.56 0.86 0.48
N ALA A 12 -4.40 -0.05 1.45
CA ALA A 12 -3.12 -0.26 2.13
C ALA A 12 -2.04 -0.76 1.17
N LYS A 13 -2.40 -1.66 0.23
CA LYS A 13 -1.47 -2.14 -0.79
C LYS A 13 -0.96 -1.01 -1.69
N ILE A 14 -1.85 -0.11 -2.11
CA ILE A 14 -1.47 1.08 -2.91
C ILE A 14 -0.52 1.98 -2.10
N LEU A 15 -0.82 2.23 -0.83
CA LEU A 15 0.03 3.06 0.03
C LEU A 15 1.43 2.46 0.22
N LEU A 16 1.52 1.13 0.39
CA LEU A 16 2.80 0.44 0.50
C LEU A 16 3.61 0.51 -0.79
N VAL A 17 2.96 0.35 -1.95
CA VAL A 17 3.63 0.50 -3.26
C VAL A 17 4.21 1.91 -3.45
N LEU A 18 3.53 2.94 -2.93
CA LEU A 18 4.00 4.33 -3.00
C LEU A 18 5.09 4.67 -1.97
N LEU A 19 5.45 3.76 -1.04
CA LEU A 19 6.65 3.93 -0.21
C LEU A 19 7.93 3.90 -1.05
N ASP A 20 7.92 3.15 -2.16
CA ASP A 20 9.05 3.06 -3.10
C ASP A 20 9.18 4.30 -4.01
N GLY A 21 8.35 5.33 -3.78
CA GLY A 21 8.39 6.60 -4.50
C GLY A 21 7.18 6.85 -5.42
N PRO A 22 7.18 7.99 -6.14
CA PRO A 22 6.06 8.39 -7.01
C PRO A 22 5.78 7.39 -8.13
N LYS A 23 4.51 7.05 -8.37
CA LYS A 23 4.11 6.10 -9.43
C LYS A 23 2.86 6.54 -10.19
N THR A 24 2.80 6.18 -11.46
CA THR A 24 1.65 6.37 -12.36
C THR A 24 0.56 5.32 -12.11
N ASP A 25 -0.63 5.55 -12.66
CA ASP A 25 -1.73 4.59 -12.61
C ASP A 25 -1.34 3.20 -13.16
N LYS A 26 -0.59 3.20 -14.27
CA LYS A 26 -0.14 1.96 -14.93
C LYS A 26 0.80 1.17 -14.02
N GLU A 27 1.83 1.82 -13.48
CA GLU A 27 2.82 1.18 -12.61
C GLU A 27 2.16 0.56 -11.37
N ILE A 28 1.25 1.28 -10.70
CA ILE A 28 0.56 0.77 -9.50
C ILE A 28 -0.29 -0.45 -9.84
N ARG A 29 -1.05 -0.39 -10.94
CA ARG A 29 -1.92 -1.49 -11.36
C ARG A 29 -1.13 -2.73 -11.78
N GLU A 30 -0.03 -2.56 -12.50
CA GLU A 30 0.83 -3.67 -12.93
C GLU A 30 1.46 -4.39 -11.74
N ILE A 31 1.93 -3.64 -10.73
CA ILE A 31 2.48 -4.22 -9.49
C ILE A 31 1.42 -5.00 -8.71
N LEU A 32 0.21 -4.45 -8.60
CA LEU A 32 -0.81 -4.98 -7.69
C LEU A 32 -1.76 -5.98 -8.33
N GLY A 33 -1.79 -6.08 -9.67
CA GLY A 33 -2.69 -6.98 -10.40
C GLY A 33 -4.18 -6.69 -10.13
N MET A 34 -4.53 -5.46 -9.78
CA MET A 34 -5.91 -5.08 -9.43
C MET A 34 -6.78 -4.87 -10.67
N SER A 35 -8.08 -5.18 -10.54
CA SER A 35 -9.08 -4.81 -11.54
C SER A 35 -9.17 -3.28 -11.65
N LEU A 36 -9.59 -2.78 -12.82
CA LEU A 36 -9.74 -1.36 -13.07
C LEU A 36 -10.72 -0.70 -12.07
N THR A 37 -11.86 -1.35 -11.84
CA THR A 37 -12.90 -0.86 -10.93
C THR A 37 -12.38 -0.75 -9.50
N THR A 38 -11.80 -1.83 -8.96
CA THR A 38 -11.24 -1.83 -7.60
C THR A 38 -10.14 -0.80 -7.48
N TYR A 39 -9.26 -0.68 -8.47
CA TYR A 39 -8.20 0.32 -8.46
C TYR A 39 -8.75 1.75 -8.38
N HIS A 40 -9.70 2.12 -9.24
CA HIS A 40 -10.27 3.47 -9.26
C HIS A 40 -11.02 3.82 -7.98
N GLU A 41 -11.79 2.89 -7.41
CA GLU A 41 -12.48 3.10 -6.13
C GLU A 41 -11.49 3.43 -5.02
N ASN A 42 -10.39 2.69 -4.95
CA ASN A 42 -9.40 2.85 -3.89
C ASN A 42 -8.54 4.11 -4.08
N ILE A 43 -8.13 4.43 -5.30
CA ILE A 43 -7.41 5.68 -5.60
C ILE A 43 -8.27 6.90 -5.30
N THR A 44 -9.52 6.91 -5.77
CA THR A 44 -10.45 8.02 -5.53
C THR A 44 -10.65 8.23 -4.03
N TRP A 45 -10.83 7.14 -3.27
CA TRP A 45 -10.96 7.21 -1.83
C TRP A 45 -9.67 7.74 -1.15
N LEU A 46 -8.50 7.29 -1.58
CA LEU A 46 -7.21 7.72 -1.02
C LEU A 46 -6.94 9.20 -1.26
N ILE A 47 -7.27 9.72 -2.45
CA ILE A 47 -7.17 11.14 -2.79
C ILE A 47 -8.16 11.95 -1.94
N ALA A 48 -9.44 11.55 -1.92
CA ALA A 48 -10.49 12.25 -1.18
C ALA A 48 -10.20 12.35 0.33
N ASN A 49 -9.51 11.36 0.89
CA ASN A 49 -9.10 11.34 2.29
C ASN A 49 -7.71 11.95 2.55
N GLY A 50 -7.04 12.50 1.53
CA GLY A 50 -5.75 13.17 1.67
C GLY A 50 -4.59 12.26 2.03
N TYR A 51 -4.65 10.98 1.66
CA TYR A 51 -3.54 10.04 1.86
C TYR A 51 -2.54 10.08 0.70
N ILE A 52 -3.01 10.38 -0.51
CA ILE A 52 -2.16 10.53 -1.69
C ILE A 52 -2.52 11.81 -2.44
N GLU A 53 -1.57 12.36 -3.17
CA GLU A 53 -1.75 13.49 -4.07
C GLU A 53 -1.23 13.14 -5.46
N LYS A 54 -1.79 13.73 -6.52
CA LYS A 54 -1.34 13.55 -7.91
C LYS A 54 -0.55 14.77 -8.36
N LYS A 55 0.69 14.57 -8.80
CA LYS A 55 1.61 15.59 -9.35
C LYS A 55 2.18 15.07 -10.66
N GLU A 56 2.00 15.82 -11.75
CA GLU A 56 2.56 15.49 -13.07
C GLU A 56 2.32 14.01 -13.48
N GLU A 57 1.06 13.57 -13.39
CA GLU A 57 0.64 12.19 -13.68
C GLU A 57 1.11 11.09 -12.71
N ARG A 58 1.76 11.44 -11.61
CA ARG A 58 2.23 10.48 -10.60
C ARG A 58 1.58 10.71 -9.25
N TYR A 59 1.28 9.64 -8.55
CA TYR A 59 0.80 9.69 -7.16
C TYR A 59 1.96 9.67 -6.19
N THR A 60 1.85 10.49 -5.14
CA THR A 60 2.80 10.54 -4.03
C THR A 60 2.08 10.44 -2.70
N LEU A 61 2.73 9.83 -1.71
CA LEU A 61 2.23 9.81 -0.33
C LEU A 61 2.25 11.21 0.26
N THR A 62 1.18 11.58 0.96
CA THR A 62 1.18 12.75 1.83
C THR A 62 1.88 12.44 3.15
N GLU A 63 2.22 13.47 3.92
CA GLU A 63 2.78 13.29 5.27
C GLU A 63 1.84 12.50 6.18
N LYS A 64 0.53 12.78 6.11
CA LYS A 64 -0.52 12.04 6.81
C LYS A 64 -0.43 10.54 6.53
N ALA A 65 -0.26 10.14 5.27
CA ALA A 65 -0.15 8.73 4.93
C ALA A 65 1.11 8.09 5.49
N ARG A 66 2.26 8.77 5.43
CA ARG A 66 3.52 8.24 5.99
C ARG A 66 3.40 7.98 7.49
N GLN A 67 2.85 8.94 8.23
CA GLN A 67 2.62 8.80 9.67
C GLN A 67 1.67 7.64 9.99
N GLN A 68 0.58 7.51 9.23
CA GLN A 68 -0.36 6.41 9.39
C GLN A 68 0.30 5.06 9.09
N LEU A 69 1.10 4.96 8.03
CA LEU A 69 1.83 3.74 7.69
C LEU A 69 2.82 3.35 8.78
N ILE A 70 3.59 4.29 9.32
CA ILE A 70 4.50 4.03 10.45
C ILE A 70 3.71 3.52 11.65
N LYS A 71 2.64 4.22 12.05
CA LYS A 71 1.82 3.83 13.20
C LYS A 71 1.18 2.45 13.03
N THR A 72 0.75 2.13 11.82
CA THR A 72 0.08 0.86 11.51
C THR A 72 1.07 -0.30 11.36
N PHE A 73 2.19 -0.12 10.65
CA PHE A 73 3.07 -1.22 10.25
C PHE A 73 4.34 -1.37 11.12
N LEU A 74 4.83 -0.31 11.76
CA LEU A 74 6.03 -0.39 12.62
C LEU A 74 5.89 -1.42 13.75
N PRO A 75 4.74 -1.57 14.44
CA PRO A 75 4.55 -2.61 15.44
C PRO A 75 4.70 -4.04 14.90
N PHE A 76 4.53 -4.24 13.59
CA PHE A 76 4.65 -5.52 12.93
C PHE A 76 6.05 -5.84 12.41
N SER A 77 7.00 -4.90 12.47
CA SER A 77 8.38 -5.05 11.97
C SER A 77 9.06 -6.34 12.42
N ARG A 78 8.99 -6.67 13.72
CA ARG A 78 9.54 -7.92 14.27
C ARG A 78 8.95 -9.18 13.63
N TYR A 79 7.64 -9.18 13.36
CA TYR A 79 6.97 -10.32 12.74
C TYR A 79 7.31 -10.41 11.25
N ILE A 80 7.50 -9.28 10.57
CA ILE A 80 7.95 -9.22 9.18
C ILE A 80 9.34 -9.86 9.05
N GLU A 81 10.28 -9.54 9.95
CA GLU A 81 11.61 -10.17 9.95
C GLU A 81 11.51 -11.69 10.15
N LYS A 82 10.70 -12.15 11.12
CA LYS A 82 10.47 -13.58 11.32
C LYS A 82 9.84 -14.28 10.11
N LEU A 83 8.97 -13.59 9.37
CA LEU A 83 8.40 -14.10 8.12
C LEU A 83 9.47 -14.24 7.03
N LYS A 84 10.41 -13.31 6.91
CA LYS A 84 11.55 -13.41 5.97
C LYS A 84 12.43 -14.61 6.30
N GLU A 85 12.78 -14.79 7.58
CA GLU A 85 13.55 -15.96 8.05
C GLU A 85 12.82 -17.26 7.68
N THR A 86 11.51 -17.32 7.92
CA THR A 86 10.70 -18.50 7.62
C THR A 86 10.65 -18.78 6.11
N ALA A 87 10.54 -17.74 5.27
CA ALA A 87 10.54 -17.90 3.82
C ALA A 87 11.85 -18.53 3.31
N ILE A 88 13.00 -18.14 3.88
CA ILE A 88 14.30 -18.75 3.56
C ILE A 88 14.32 -20.23 3.93
N THR A 89 13.73 -20.62 5.07
CA THR A 89 13.70 -22.03 5.49
C THR A 89 12.75 -22.91 4.68
N LEU A 90 11.81 -22.32 3.93
CA LEU A 90 10.82 -23.03 3.12
C LEU A 90 11.20 -23.12 1.63
N THR A 91 12.31 -22.50 1.22
CA THR A 91 12.80 -22.46 -0.17
C THR A 91 14.10 -23.26 -0.29
#